data_AF-A0A7Z0MDP6-F1
#
_entry.id   AF-A0A7Z0MDP6-F1
#
_cell.length_a   1.000
_cell.length_b   1.000
_cell.length_c   1.000
_cell.angle_alpha   90.00
_cell.angle_beta   90.00
_cell.angle_gamma   90.00
#
_symmetry.space_group_name_H-M   'P 1'
#
loop_
_entity.id
_entity.type
_entity.pdbx_description
1 polymer ?
#
loop_
_entity_poly.entity_id
_entity_poly.type
_entity_poly.pdbx_seq_one_letter_code
_entity_poly.pdbx_strand_id
1 'polypeptide(L)' 'MGTKLYVDLKSALGRKPSITVKVRDIERTIGEDWLLEFSAQADELGARLDPHPTDESLISVTRI' A
#
# COMPACT_ATOMS: atom_id res chain seq x y z
N MET A 1 -4.36 -10.99 10.93
CA MET A 1 -2.92 -11.11 11.24
C MET A 1 -2.23 -10.04 10.39
N GLY A 2 -1.80 -8.92 10.97
CA GLY A 2 -1.29 -7.79 10.16
C GLY A 2 0.12 -8.09 9.66
N THR A 3 0.34 -8.06 8.35
CA THR A 3 1.67 -8.21 7.75
C THR A 3 2.57 -7.03 8.16
N LYS A 4 3.89 -7.19 8.04
CA LYS A 4 4.83 -6.07 8.31
C LYS A 4 4.48 -4.84 7.46
N LEU A 5 4.05 -5.07 6.22
CA LEU A 5 3.62 -4.02 5.29
C LEU A 5 2.40 -3.25 5.81
N TYR A 6 1.39 -3.93 6.35
CA TYR A 6 0.22 -3.30 6.96
C TYR A 6 0.61 -2.32 8.08
N VAL A 7 1.53 -2.72 8.96
CA VAL A 7 1.97 -1.88 10.09
C VAL A 7 2.71 -0.64 9.58
N ASP A 8 3.57 -0.81 8.58
CA ASP A 8 4.29 0.30 7.93
C ASP A 8 3.32 1.27 7.24
N LEU A 9 2.36 0.76 6.46
CA LEU A 9 1.31 1.57 5.82
C LEU A 9 0.52 2.37 6.85
N LYS A 10 0.02 1.71 7.90
CA LYS A 10 -0.76 2.35 8.96
C LYS A 10 0.04 3.45 9.67
N SER A 11 1.30 3.18 9.99
CA SER A 11 2.20 4.16 10.62
C SER A 11 2.45 5.36 9.71
N ALA A 12 2.72 5.11 8.43
CA ALA A 12 3.04 6.16 7.46
C ALA A 12 1.80 7.02 7.10
N LEU A 13 0.64 6.40 6.91
CA LEU A 13 -0.66 7.08 6.71
C LEU A 13 -1.14 7.82 7.97
N GLY A 14 -0.64 7.45 9.15
CA GLY A 14 -0.85 8.22 10.38
C GLY A 14 -0.09 9.55 10.41
N ARG A 15 0.98 9.70 9.61
CA ARG A 15 1.82 10.91 9.55
C ARG A 15 1.56 11.75 8.31
N LYS A 16 1.19 11.13 7.19
CA LYS A 16 0.95 11.80 5.91
C LYS A 16 -0.36 11.31 5.31
N PRO A 17 -1.13 12.19 4.64
CA PRO A 17 -2.38 11.80 3.99
C PRO A 17 -2.15 10.90 2.77
N SER A 18 -0.95 10.94 2.17
CA SER A 18 -0.57 10.06 1.07
C SER A 18 0.88 9.60 1.19
N ILE A 19 1.14 8.39 0.71
CA ILE A 19 2.47 7.78 0.63
C ILE A 19 2.62 7.04 -0.70
N THR A 20 3.86 6.78 -1.09
CA THR A 20 4.18 6.04 -2.31
C THR A 20 4.97 4.79 -1.95
N VAL A 21 4.58 3.65 -2.51
CA VAL A 21 5.15 2.34 -2.21
C VAL A 21 5.56 1.67 -3.51
N LYS A 22 6.70 0.97 -3.51
CA LYS A 22 7.18 0.20 -4.67
C LYS A 22 6.42 -1.12 -4.76
N VAL A 23 5.87 -1.41 -5.94
CA VAL A 23 5.17 -2.67 -6.22
C VAL A 23 6.06 -3.87 -5.89
N ARG A 24 7.33 -3.84 -6.29
CA ARG A 24 8.30 -4.91 -5.98
C ARG A 24 8.50 -5.19 -4.48
N ASP A 25 8.42 -4.16 -3.63
CA ASP A 25 8.55 -4.36 -2.18
C ASP A 25 7.28 -5.03 -1.60
N ILE A 26 6.12 -4.72 -2.18
CA ILE A 26 4.84 -5.35 -1.83
C ILE A 26 4.84 -6.80 -2.30
N GLU A 27 5.20 -7.06 -3.57
CA GLU A 27 5.35 -8.39 -4.16
C GLU A 27 6.29 -9.28 -3.36
N ARG A 28 7.44 -8.75 -2.93
CA ARG A 28 8.39 -9.52 -2.12
C ARG A 28 7.86 -9.85 -0.71
N THR A 29 6.94 -9.05 -0.19
CA THR A 29 6.41 -9.21 1.17
C THR A 29 5.16 -10.08 1.21
N ILE A 30 4.27 -9.93 0.23
CA ILE A 30 2.97 -10.60 0.16
C ILE A 30 3.01 -11.80 -0.80
N GLY A 31 3.75 -11.70 -1.91
CA GLY A 31 3.85 -12.73 -2.94
C GLY A 31 3.13 -12.35 -4.23
N GLU A 32 2.84 -13.35 -5.07
CA GLU A 32 2.22 -13.15 -6.39
C GLU A 32 0.82 -12.52 -6.31
N ASP A 33 0.06 -12.80 -5.24
CA ASP A 33 -1.30 -12.29 -5.02
C ASP A 33 -1.34 -10.93 -4.29
N TRP A 34 -0.25 -10.17 -4.38
CA TRP A 34 -0.08 -8.94 -3.60
C TRP A 34 -1.19 -7.92 -3.81
N LEU A 35 -1.75 -7.82 -5.02
CA LEU A 35 -2.73 -6.79 -5.34
C LEU A 35 -4.02 -6.96 -4.51
N LEU A 36 -4.48 -8.20 -4.35
CA LEU A 36 -5.70 -8.51 -3.60
C LEU A 36 -5.51 -8.23 -2.11
N GLU A 37 -4.44 -8.77 -1.52
CA GLU A 37 -4.14 -8.58 -0.10
C GLU A 37 -3.80 -7.13 0.23
N PHE A 38 -3.02 -6.45 -0.62
CA PHE A 38 -2.65 -5.05 -0.41
C PHE A 38 -3.87 -4.13 -0.53
N SER A 39 -4.79 -4.41 -1.47
CA SER A 39 -6.05 -3.68 -1.58
C SER A 39 -6.94 -3.89 -0.35
N ALA A 40 -7.05 -5.12 0.16
CA ALA A 40 -7.82 -5.39 1.37
C ALA A 40 -7.24 -4.65 2.58
N GLN A 41 -5.91 -4.65 2.73
CA GLN A 41 -5.23 -3.93 3.81
C GLN A 41 -5.41 -2.40 3.70
N ALA A 42 -5.37 -1.84 2.49
CA ALA A 42 -5.61 -0.42 2.26
C ALA A 42 -7.07 -0.04 2.56
N ASP A 43 -8.03 -0.87 2.16
CA ASP A 43 -9.45 -0.69 2.45
C ASP A 43 -9.74 -0.71 3.97
N GLU A 44 -9.16 -1.66 4.71
CA GLU A 44 -9.24 -1.71 6.18
C GLU A 44 -8.66 -0.45 6.86
N LEU A 45 -7.73 0.24 6.21
CA LEU A 45 -7.14 1.49 6.70
C LEU A 45 -7.89 2.75 6.25
N GLY A 46 -8.97 2.60 5.47
CA GLY A 46 -9.66 3.72 4.84
C GLY A 46 -8.72 4.45 3.88
N ALA A 47 -7.99 3.71 3.05
CA ALA A 47 -7.07 4.25 2.08
C ALA A 47 -7.35 3.73 0.67
N ARG A 48 -7.20 4.62 -0.31
CA ARG A 48 -7.32 4.34 -1.73
C ARG A 48 -5.94 4.09 -2.32
N LEU A 49 -5.86 3.03 -3.12
CA LEU A 49 -4.70 2.73 -3.96
C LEU A 49 -4.90 3.36 -5.34
N ASP A 50 -3.86 4.04 -5.82
CA ASP A 50 -3.84 4.65 -7.15
C ASP A 50 -2.47 4.40 -7.81
N PRO A 51 -2.42 4.00 -9.10
CA PRO A 51 -1.16 3.84 -9.80
C PRO A 51 -0.42 5.20 -9.87
N HIS A 52 0.89 5.19 -9.70
CA HIS A 52 1.65 6.43 -9.75
C HIS A 52 1.68 7.00 -11.19
N PRO A 53 1.44 8.32 -11.39
CA PRO A 53 1.18 8.89 -12.72
C PRO A 53 2.39 8.86 -13.67
N THR A 54 3.61 8.77 -13.14
CA THR A 54 4.85 8.79 -13.94
C THR A 54 5.68 7.52 -13.81
N ASP A 55 5.30 6.59 -12.93
CA ASP A 55 6.13 5.42 -12.64
C ASP A 55 5.26 4.21 -12.30
N GLU A 56 5.10 3.29 -13.25
CA GLU A 56 4.25 2.10 -13.10
C GLU A 56 4.72 1.13 -12.01
N SER A 57 5.97 1.25 -11.56
CA SER A 57 6.52 0.42 -10.48
C SER A 57 6.16 0.95 -9.09
N LEU A 58 5.39 2.05 -9.02
CA LEU A 58 4.96 2.71 -7.80
C LEU A 58 3.43 2.75 -7.69
N ILE A 59 2.94 2.60 -6.46
CA ILE A 59 1.54 2.80 -6.10
C ILE A 59 1.46 3.88 -5.03
N SER A 60 0.56 4.82 -5.25
CA SER A 60 0.21 5.86 -4.30
C SER A 60 -0.93 5.35 -3.41
N VAL A 61 -0.74 5.41 -2.11
CA VAL A 61 -1.75 5.07 -1.11
C VAL A 61 -2.18 6.36 -0.45
N THR A 62 -3.45 6.72 -0.61
CA THR A 62 -4.02 7.99 -0.12
C THR A 62 -5.17 7.71 0.82
N ARG A 63 -5.12 8.28 2.03
CA ARG A 63 -6.20 8.15 3.00
C ARG A 63 -7.44 8.90 2.55
N ILE A 64 -8.61 8.29 2.75
CA ILE A 64 -9.94 8.86 2.49
C ILE A 64 -10.69 9.11 3.79
#